data_AF-A0A519S1U6-F1
#
_entry.id   AF-A0A519S1U6-F1
#
_cell.length_a   1.000
_cell.length_b   1.000
_cell.length_c   1.000
_cell.angle_alpha   90.00
_cell.angle_beta   90.00
_cell.angle_gamma   90.00
#
_symmetry.space_group_name_H-M   'P 1'
#
loop_
_entity.id
_entity.type
_entity.pdbx_description
1 polymer ?
#
loop_
_entity_poly.entity_id
_entity_poly.type
_entity_poly.pdbx_seq_one_letter_code
_entity_poly.pdbx_strand_id
1 'polypeptide(L)'
;MGDGPKINSEVQWAKDYYAQKLAATEKGLFSFDKLMSTNGSSDNMKANVKSPSWEAAVPGISNFFDFVETPLNNTSKKASAMQLSSSRNNTPQMNKDVVDATFDRLIIYRNDEGKINERIVTYIPDANYARSHQGNIKHNKINQLDEDFDGYLMYKTWEDELLFILRIEKGKAIKKY
;
A
#
# COMPACT_ATOMS: atom_id res chain seq x y z
N MET A 1 -30.31 23.66 -4.25
CA MET A 1 -29.45 23.34 -3.09
C MET A 1 -28.84 21.97 -3.38
N GLY A 2 -27.57 21.92 -3.78
CA GLY A 2 -26.91 20.67 -4.07
C GLY A 2 -26.49 20.00 -2.78
N ASP A 3 -26.94 18.75 -2.57
CA ASP A 3 -26.38 17.88 -1.54
C ASP A 3 -24.88 17.78 -1.78
N GLY A 4 -24.11 18.50 -0.97
CA GLY A 4 -22.66 18.32 -0.91
C GLY A 4 -22.34 16.86 -0.62
N PRO A 5 -21.20 16.33 -1.09
CA PRO A 5 -20.84 14.94 -0.84
C PRO A 5 -20.89 14.69 0.67
N LYS A 6 -21.75 13.77 1.11
CA LYS A 6 -21.85 13.34 2.50
C LYS A 6 -20.48 12.78 2.89
N ILE A 7 -19.68 13.60 3.56
CA ILE A 7 -18.40 13.17 4.12
C ILE A 7 -18.76 12.11 5.16
N ASN A 8 -18.42 10.85 4.87
CA ASN A 8 -18.57 9.78 5.83
C ASN A 8 -17.70 10.12 7.06
N SER A 9 -18.35 10.47 8.17
CA SER A 9 -17.71 10.89 9.42
C SER A 9 -16.74 9.83 9.97
N GLU A 10 -16.95 8.55 9.60
CA GLU A 10 -16.12 7.41 10.01
C GLU A 10 -14.70 7.46 9.46
N VAL A 11 -14.48 8.22 8.37
CA VAL A 11 -13.18 8.32 7.69
C VAL A 11 -12.45 9.63 8.01
N GLN A 12 -13.14 10.61 8.61
CA GLN A 12 -12.61 11.98 8.73
C GLN A 12 -11.35 12.06 9.59
N TRP A 13 -11.31 11.36 10.73
CA TRP A 13 -10.14 11.34 11.61
C TRP A 13 -8.88 10.82 10.91
N ALA A 14 -9.03 9.83 10.01
CA ALA A 14 -7.92 9.27 9.24
C ALA A 14 -7.43 10.25 8.16
N LYS A 15 -8.35 10.99 7.52
CA LYS A 15 -8.01 12.08 6.60
C LYS A 15 -7.24 13.19 7.30
N ASP A 16 -7.70 13.58 8.50
CA ASP A 16 -7.05 14.62 9.30
C ASP A 16 -5.64 14.19 9.72
N TYR A 17 -5.49 12.94 10.18
CA TYR A 17 -4.18 12.37 10.48
C TYR A 17 -3.25 12.40 9.26
N TYR A 18 -3.71 11.93 8.10
CA TYR A 18 -2.93 11.97 6.86
C TYR A 18 -2.49 13.39 6.51
N ALA A 19 -3.42 14.36 6.54
CA ALA A 19 -3.13 15.74 6.19
C ALA A 19 -2.08 16.37 7.12
N GLN A 20 -2.12 16.04 8.42
CA GLN A 20 -1.23 16.61 9.43
C GLN A 20 0.13 15.92 9.50
N LYS A 21 0.19 14.59 9.35
CA LYS A 21 1.38 13.78 9.65
C LYS A 21 2.08 13.24 8.42
N LEU A 22 1.34 12.89 7.37
CA LEU A 22 1.89 12.15 6.23
C LEU A 22 2.06 13.05 4.99
N ALA A 23 1.06 13.87 4.67
CA ALA A 23 1.09 14.77 3.53
C ALA A 23 2.16 15.87 3.66
N ALA A 24 2.48 16.29 4.89
CA ALA A 24 3.52 17.30 5.15
C ALA A 24 4.93 16.76 4.82
N THR A 25 5.18 15.48 5.10
CA THR A 25 6.44 14.80 4.82
C THR A 25 6.69 14.70 3.31
N GLU A 26 5.65 14.40 2.53
CA GLU A 26 5.70 14.38 1.07
C GLU A 26 6.03 15.77 0.49
N LYS A 27 5.41 16.84 1.01
CA LYS A 27 5.67 18.22 0.57
C LYS A 27 7.07 18.72 0.94
N GLY A 28 7.63 18.27 2.06
CA GLY A 28 9.00 18.59 2.48
C GLY A 28 10.07 18.06 1.53
N LEU A 29 9.88 16.84 1.01
CA LEU A 29 10.76 16.23 -0.01
C LEU A 29 10.82 17.08 -1.29
N PHE A 30 9.69 17.61 -1.75
CA PHE A 30 9.64 18.52 -2.91
C PHE A 30 10.37 19.85 -2.73
N SER A 31 10.47 20.36 -1.50
CA SER A 31 11.16 21.62 -1.22
C SER A 31 12.68 21.49 -1.13
N PHE A 32 13.20 20.35 -0.66
CA PHE A 32 14.65 20.12 -0.57
C PHE A 32 15.30 19.85 -1.94
N ASP A 33 14.65 19.07 -2.82
CA ASP A 33 15.17 18.78 -4.16
C ASP A 33 15.34 20.04 -5.01
N LYS A 34 14.45 21.04 -4.83
CA LYS A 34 14.52 22.32 -5.53
C LYS A 34 15.69 23.20 -5.07
N LEU A 35 16.23 22.96 -3.86
CA LEU A 35 17.31 23.76 -3.28
C LEU A 35 18.72 23.19 -3.59
N MET A 36 18.83 21.91 -3.91
CA MET A 36 20.10 21.22 -4.18
C MET A 36 20.43 21.05 -5.67
N SER A 37 19.55 21.45 -6.58
CA SER A 37 19.77 21.34 -8.03
C SER A 37 20.64 22.50 -8.58
N THR A 38 21.89 22.56 -8.16
CA THR A 38 22.95 23.30 -8.87
C THR A 38 24.15 22.40 -9.11
N ASN A 39 24.34 22.07 -10.40
CA ASN A 39 25.49 21.42 -11.04
C ASN A 39 25.54 19.87 -10.99
N GLY A 40 25.24 19.27 -12.15
CA GLY A 40 25.71 17.93 -12.53
C GLY A 40 24.57 16.91 -12.71
N SER A 41 24.20 16.67 -13.97
CA SER A 41 23.46 15.48 -14.45
C SER A 41 22.39 14.92 -13.51
N SER A 42 21.31 15.68 -13.30
CA SER A 42 20.13 15.18 -12.59
C SER A 42 19.31 14.28 -13.51
N ASP A 43 19.51 12.96 -13.40
CA ASP A 43 18.37 12.06 -13.60
C ASP A 43 17.28 12.54 -12.64
N ASN A 44 16.25 13.17 -13.19
CA ASN A 44 15.08 13.66 -12.46
C ASN A 44 14.38 12.46 -11.81
N MET A 45 14.88 11.99 -10.67
CA MET A 45 14.17 11.06 -9.81
C MET A 45 12.94 11.80 -9.29
N LYS A 46 11.84 11.72 -10.04
CA LYS A 46 10.55 12.22 -9.59
C LYS A 46 10.27 11.57 -8.24
N ALA A 47 10.15 12.40 -7.20
CA ALA A 47 9.75 11.96 -5.87
C ALA A 47 8.51 11.06 -6.00
N ASN A 48 8.56 9.88 -5.36
CA ASN A 48 7.47 8.91 -5.44
C ASN A 48 6.30 9.38 -4.56
N VAL A 49 5.41 10.20 -5.11
CA VAL A 49 4.27 10.73 -4.36
C VAL A 49 3.28 9.61 -4.07
N LYS A 50 2.96 9.46 -2.80
CA LYS A 50 1.93 8.54 -2.28
C LYS A 50 0.59 9.28 -2.11
N SER A 51 -0.40 8.90 -2.91
CA SER A 51 -1.70 9.56 -2.98
C SER A 51 -2.84 8.59 -2.64
N PRO A 52 -3.42 8.66 -1.42
CA PRO A 52 -4.56 7.83 -1.04
C PRO A 52 -5.84 8.21 -1.79
N SER A 53 -6.61 7.21 -2.22
CA SER A 53 -7.91 7.36 -2.88
C SER A 53 -9.05 7.36 -1.85
N TRP A 54 -9.25 8.48 -1.17
CA TRP A 54 -10.21 8.61 -0.07
C TRP A 54 -11.67 8.30 -0.45
N GLU A 55 -12.03 8.48 -1.71
CA GLU A 55 -13.31 8.10 -2.29
C GLU A 55 -13.59 6.59 -2.25
N ALA A 56 -12.53 5.79 -2.22
CA ALA A 56 -12.57 4.33 -2.12
C ALA A 56 -12.14 3.82 -0.74
N ALA A 57 -12.05 4.71 0.26
CA ALA A 57 -11.71 4.34 1.62
C ALA A 57 -12.84 3.52 2.26
N VAL A 58 -12.46 2.48 2.98
CA VAL A 58 -13.37 1.58 3.67
C VAL A 58 -13.02 1.59 5.16
N PRO A 59 -13.95 1.99 6.04
CA PRO A 59 -13.77 1.85 7.47
C PRO A 59 -13.92 0.38 7.88
N GLY A 60 -13.26 -0.01 8.96
CA GLY A 60 -13.34 -1.34 9.52
C GLY A 60 -13.03 -1.34 11.01
N ILE A 61 -13.47 -2.39 11.69
CA ILE A 61 -13.23 -2.59 13.12
C ILE A 61 -12.72 -4.02 13.29
N SER A 62 -11.69 -4.16 14.11
CA SER A 62 -11.20 -5.45 14.62
C SER A 62 -11.33 -5.47 16.14
N ASN A 63 -10.98 -6.60 16.76
CA ASN A 63 -10.97 -6.72 18.22
C ASN A 63 -9.98 -5.75 18.91
N PHE A 64 -8.99 -5.23 18.19
CA PHE A 64 -7.87 -4.47 18.76
C PHE A 64 -7.77 -3.03 18.25
N PHE A 65 -8.44 -2.71 17.15
CA PHE A 65 -8.33 -1.40 16.51
C PHE A 65 -9.51 -1.12 15.59
N ASP A 66 -9.91 0.15 15.52
CA ASP A 66 -10.65 0.69 14.38
C ASP A 66 -9.67 1.19 13.31
N PHE A 67 -10.04 1.04 12.06
CA PHE A 67 -9.17 1.39 10.95
C PHE A 67 -9.92 1.93 9.74
N VAL A 68 -9.17 2.63 8.91
CA VAL A 68 -9.56 3.03 7.57
C VAL A 68 -8.53 2.47 6.62
N GLU A 69 -8.99 1.70 5.64
CA GLU A 69 -8.18 1.17 4.56
C GLU A 69 -8.53 1.88 3.26
N THR A 70 -7.53 2.38 2.55
CA THR A 70 -7.73 3.13 1.30
C THR A 70 -6.70 2.70 0.25
N PRO A 71 -7.08 2.60 -1.05
CA PRO A 71 -6.10 2.37 -2.11
C PRO A 71 -5.03 3.46 -2.11
N LEU A 72 -3.78 3.05 -2.33
CA LEU A 72 -2.65 3.97 -2.37
C LEU A 72 -2.07 4.00 -3.78
N ASN A 73 -2.18 5.15 -4.44
CA ASN A 73 -1.58 5.36 -5.74
C ASN A 73 -0.17 5.93 -5.57
N ASN A 74 0.81 5.31 -6.24
CA ASN A 74 2.19 5.77 -6.24
C ASN A 74 2.56 6.27 -7.63
N THR A 75 3.33 7.35 -7.69
CA THR A 75 3.79 7.93 -8.97
C THR A 75 4.78 6.99 -9.69
N SER A 76 5.52 6.17 -8.93
CA SER A 76 6.28 5.04 -9.45
C SER A 76 5.84 3.74 -8.77
N LYS A 77 5.41 2.75 -9.56
CA LYS A 77 5.23 1.38 -9.08
C LYS A 77 6.62 0.81 -8.77
N LYS A 78 7.03 0.81 -7.50
CA LYS A 78 8.16 -0.02 -7.06
C LYS A 78 7.67 -1.47 -7.07
N ALA A 79 7.91 -2.20 -8.16
CA ALA A 79 7.66 -3.64 -8.19
C ALA A 79 8.51 -4.27 -7.08
N SER A 80 7.86 -4.87 -6.09
CA SER A 80 8.56 -5.47 -4.96
C SER A 80 9.44 -6.59 -5.49
N ALA A 81 10.74 -6.51 -5.24
CA ALA A 81 11.79 -7.44 -5.69
C ALA A 81 11.61 -8.90 -5.20
N MET A 82 10.55 -9.20 -4.45
CA MET A 82 10.35 -10.49 -3.76
C MET A 82 10.17 -11.71 -4.68
N GLN A 83 9.87 -11.54 -5.97
CA GLN A 83 9.83 -12.67 -6.92
C GLN A 83 11.14 -12.90 -7.70
N LEU A 84 12.22 -12.17 -7.36
CA LEU A 84 13.54 -12.35 -8.01
C LEU A 84 14.34 -13.47 -7.32
N SER A 85 13.88 -14.73 -7.33
CA SER A 85 14.77 -15.86 -7.01
C SER A 85 14.15 -17.21 -7.35
N SER A 86 14.56 -17.79 -8.48
CA SER A 86 14.73 -19.25 -8.67
C SER A 86 15.65 -19.55 -9.87
N SER A 87 16.87 -19.02 -9.88
CA SER A 87 18.01 -19.54 -10.68
C SER A 87 19.22 -18.63 -10.51
N ARG A 88 20.37 -19.19 -10.10
CA ARG A 88 21.66 -18.48 -9.97
C ARG A 88 22.22 -18.01 -11.33
N ASN A 89 21.64 -18.45 -12.45
CA ASN A 89 22.15 -18.26 -13.81
C ASN A 89 21.12 -17.72 -14.83
N ASN A 90 19.87 -17.46 -14.44
CA ASN A 90 18.89 -16.83 -15.33
C ASN A 90 18.61 -15.42 -14.84
N THR A 91 18.64 -14.45 -15.76
CA THR A 91 18.12 -13.11 -15.54
C THR A 91 16.77 -13.23 -14.85
N PRO A 92 16.58 -12.64 -13.67
CA PRO A 92 15.32 -12.76 -12.95
C PRO A 92 14.17 -12.30 -13.86
N GLN A 93 13.28 -13.22 -14.22
CA GLN A 93 12.12 -12.87 -15.04
C GLN A 93 11.03 -12.35 -14.13
N MET A 94 10.81 -11.03 -14.20
CA MET A 94 9.68 -10.39 -13.57
C MET A 94 8.39 -10.96 -14.16
N ASN A 95 7.58 -11.63 -13.34
CA ASN A 95 6.27 -12.10 -13.79
C ASN A 95 5.32 -10.90 -13.93
N LYS A 96 5.06 -10.50 -15.18
CA LYS A 96 4.23 -9.33 -15.49
C LYS A 96 2.83 -9.44 -14.88
N ASP A 97 2.20 -10.62 -14.93
CA ASP A 97 0.87 -10.83 -14.38
C ASP A 97 0.82 -10.50 -12.88
N VAL A 98 1.87 -10.89 -12.14
CA VAL A 98 1.99 -10.59 -10.71
C VAL A 98 2.22 -9.10 -10.47
N VAL A 99 3.13 -8.48 -11.22
CA VAL A 99 3.46 -7.06 -11.05
C VAL A 99 2.27 -6.16 -11.38
N ASP A 100 1.52 -6.50 -12.42
CA ASP A 100 0.34 -5.75 -12.83
C ASP A 100 -0.79 -5.90 -11.81
N ALA A 101 -0.95 -7.10 -11.23
CA ALA A 101 -1.92 -7.40 -10.19
C ALA A 101 -1.54 -6.85 -8.81
N THR A 102 -0.25 -6.61 -8.55
CA THR A 102 0.23 -6.07 -7.26
C THR A 102 -0.31 -4.66 -7.02
N PHE A 103 -0.81 -4.41 -5.81
CA PHE A 103 -1.33 -3.11 -5.41
C PHE A 103 -1.04 -2.79 -3.94
N ASP A 104 -1.03 -1.48 -3.64
CA ASP A 104 -0.80 -0.95 -2.30
C ASP A 104 -2.11 -0.41 -1.70
N ARG A 105 -2.25 -0.58 -0.40
CA ARG A 105 -3.28 0.09 0.40
C ARG A 105 -2.62 0.76 1.61
N LEU A 106 -3.09 1.95 1.94
CA LEU A 106 -2.77 2.62 3.20
C LEU A 106 -3.82 2.21 4.23
N ILE A 107 -3.34 1.75 5.38
CA ILE A 107 -4.15 1.47 6.56
C ILE A 107 -3.77 2.50 7.61
N ILE A 108 -4.73 3.31 8.02
CA ILE A 108 -4.61 4.17 9.21
C ILE A 108 -5.51 3.57 10.27
N TYR A 109 -4.97 3.26 11.43
CA TYR A 109 -5.68 2.56 12.49
C TYR A 109 -5.40 3.22 13.84
N ARG A 110 -6.36 3.10 14.73
CA ARG A 110 -6.31 3.61 16.09
C ARG A 110 -6.50 2.44 17.05
N ASN A 111 -5.61 2.31 18.02
CA ASN A 111 -5.71 1.28 19.05
C ASN A 111 -6.72 1.68 20.14
N ASP A 112 -6.95 0.77 21.08
CA ASP A 112 -7.76 0.97 22.28
C ASP A 112 -7.32 2.16 23.16
N GLU A 113 -6.03 2.47 23.19
CA GLU A 113 -5.47 3.66 23.85
C GLU A 113 -5.72 4.98 23.08
N GLY A 114 -6.30 4.93 21.88
CA GLY A 114 -6.56 6.09 21.04
C GLY A 114 -5.36 6.58 20.22
N LYS A 115 -4.22 5.85 20.26
CA LYS A 115 -3.03 6.14 19.47
C LYS A 115 -3.25 5.76 18.00
N ILE A 116 -3.09 6.75 17.12
CA ILE A 116 -3.19 6.56 15.67
C ILE A 116 -1.83 6.19 15.08
N ASN A 117 -1.81 5.15 14.25
CA ASN A 117 -0.65 4.70 13.49
C ASN A 117 -1.07 4.35 12.05
N GLU A 118 -0.09 4.16 11.19
CA GLU A 118 -0.26 3.90 9.77
C GLU A 118 0.61 2.74 9.28
N ARG A 119 0.14 2.03 8.26
CA ARG A 119 0.91 0.99 7.55
C ARG A 119 0.57 1.05 6.07
N ILE A 120 1.56 0.83 5.23
CA ILE A 120 1.32 0.45 3.83
C ILE A 120 1.29 -1.07 3.78
N VAL A 121 0.25 -1.63 3.18
CA VAL A 121 0.14 -3.06 2.90
C VAL A 121 0.17 -3.26 1.40
N THR A 122 1.18 -3.96 0.92
CA THR A 122 1.30 -4.37 -0.48
C THR A 122 0.79 -5.79 -0.62
N TYR A 123 -0.19 -5.99 -1.50
CA TYR A 123 -0.77 -7.29 -1.83
C TYR A 123 -0.05 -7.83 -3.05
N ILE A 124 0.70 -8.93 -2.88
CA ILE A 124 1.49 -9.56 -3.94
C ILE A 124 0.92 -10.95 -4.19
N PRO A 125 0.13 -11.15 -5.24
CA PRO A 125 -0.44 -12.47 -5.53
C PRO A 125 0.63 -13.43 -6.08
N ASP A 126 0.40 -14.72 -5.89
CA ASP A 126 1.11 -15.73 -6.67
C ASP A 126 0.60 -15.74 -8.12
N ALA A 127 1.45 -16.23 -9.03
CA ALA A 127 1.16 -16.22 -10.48
C ALA A 127 -0.16 -16.93 -10.84
N ASN A 128 -0.48 -18.03 -10.16
CA ASN A 128 -1.69 -18.80 -10.43
C ASN A 128 -2.95 -18.03 -10.03
N TYR A 129 -2.95 -17.44 -8.84
CA TYR A 129 -4.07 -16.62 -8.35
C TYR A 129 -4.24 -15.33 -9.19
N ALA A 130 -3.14 -14.66 -9.54
CA ALA A 130 -3.18 -13.50 -10.43
C ALA A 130 -3.82 -13.83 -11.79
N ARG A 131 -3.47 -14.98 -12.37
CA ARG A 131 -4.01 -15.44 -13.66
C ARG A 131 -5.48 -15.83 -13.57
N SER A 132 -5.89 -16.56 -12.53
CA SER A 132 -7.30 -16.96 -12.35
C SER A 132 -8.24 -15.77 -12.18
N HIS A 133 -7.73 -14.67 -11.59
CA HIS A 133 -8.47 -13.42 -11.38
C HIS A 133 -8.23 -12.37 -12.47
N GLN A 134 -7.57 -12.74 -13.58
CA GLN A 134 -7.27 -11.84 -14.71
C GLN A 134 -6.56 -10.54 -14.26
N GLY A 135 -5.73 -10.63 -13.22
CA GLY A 135 -5.01 -9.51 -12.62
C GLY A 135 -5.86 -8.53 -11.80
N ASN A 136 -7.18 -8.71 -11.71
CA ASN A 136 -8.05 -7.85 -10.91
C ASN A 136 -8.29 -8.44 -9.52
N ILE A 137 -7.44 -8.04 -8.57
CA ILE A 137 -7.48 -8.54 -7.19
C ILE A 137 -7.69 -7.42 -6.16
N LYS A 138 -8.04 -6.22 -6.64
CA LYS A 138 -8.15 -5.00 -5.81
C LYS A 138 -9.31 -5.03 -4.83
N HIS A 139 -10.25 -5.97 -4.97
CA HIS A 139 -11.34 -6.16 -4.00
C HIS A 139 -10.87 -6.72 -2.67
N ASN A 140 -9.70 -7.37 -2.64
CA ASN A 140 -9.06 -7.83 -1.41
C ASN A 140 -8.75 -6.66 -0.46
N LYS A 141 -9.00 -6.90 0.83
CA LYS A 141 -8.84 -5.98 1.96
C LYS A 141 -8.23 -6.72 3.14
N ILE A 142 -7.75 -5.98 4.14
CA ILE A 142 -7.01 -6.57 5.26
C ILE A 142 -7.87 -7.54 6.09
N ASN A 143 -9.18 -7.28 6.15
CA ASN A 143 -10.17 -8.09 6.86
C ASN A 143 -11.06 -8.93 5.92
N GLN A 144 -10.80 -8.89 4.62
CA GLN A 144 -11.60 -9.57 3.60
C GLN A 144 -10.68 -9.96 2.44
N LEU A 145 -10.00 -11.09 2.62
CA LEU A 145 -9.26 -11.76 1.55
C LEU A 145 -10.15 -12.82 0.91
N ASP A 146 -9.97 -13.06 -0.38
CA ASP A 146 -10.58 -14.22 -1.02
C ASP A 146 -10.11 -15.52 -0.37
N GLU A 147 -11.00 -16.51 -0.31
CA GLU A 147 -10.71 -17.82 0.27
C GLU A 147 -9.66 -18.61 -0.51
N ASP A 148 -9.39 -18.24 -1.75
CA ASP A 148 -8.35 -18.82 -2.61
C ASP A 148 -7.16 -17.87 -2.82
N PHE A 149 -7.08 -16.76 -2.09
CA PHE A 149 -5.92 -15.88 -2.16
C PHE A 149 -4.66 -16.61 -1.69
N ASP A 150 -3.73 -16.80 -2.63
CA ASP A 150 -2.38 -17.30 -2.39
C ASP A 150 -1.38 -16.21 -2.78
N GLY A 151 -0.46 -15.88 -1.88
CA GLY A 151 0.51 -14.82 -2.11
C GLY A 151 1.15 -14.28 -0.84
N TYR A 152 1.52 -13.01 -0.86
CA TYR A 152 2.16 -12.33 0.24
C TYR A 152 1.49 -11.00 0.54
N LEU A 153 1.41 -10.67 1.83
CA LEU A 153 1.11 -9.33 2.32
C LEU A 153 2.38 -8.74 2.92
N MET A 154 2.88 -7.67 2.33
CA MET A 154 4.08 -6.98 2.80
C MET A 154 3.67 -5.71 3.55
N TYR A 155 4.08 -5.61 4.82
CA TYR A 155 3.77 -4.48 5.69
C TYR A 155 4.96 -3.54 5.76
N LYS A 156 4.73 -2.27 5.49
CA LYS A 156 5.74 -1.22 5.49
C LYS A 156 5.29 0.00 6.29
N THR A 157 6.25 0.81 6.71
CA THR A 157 6.01 2.18 7.19
C THR A 157 5.61 3.10 6.02
N TRP A 158 5.23 4.34 6.34
CA TRP A 158 4.98 5.36 5.32
C TRP A 158 6.23 5.64 4.45
N GLU A 159 7.42 5.52 5.03
CA GLU A 159 8.73 5.72 4.40
C GLU A 159 9.22 4.50 3.58
N ASP A 160 8.35 3.51 3.33
CA ASP A 160 8.68 2.24 2.67
C ASP A 160 9.65 1.33 3.46
N GLU A 161 9.86 1.54 4.77
CA GLU A 161 10.65 0.61 5.58
C GLU A 161 9.86 -0.68 5.81
N LEU A 162 10.45 -1.82 5.45
CA LEU A 162 9.84 -3.14 5.63
C LEU A 162 9.75 -3.50 7.11
N LEU A 163 8.54 -3.83 7.57
CA LEU A 163 8.31 -4.29 8.94
C LEU A 163 8.29 -5.81 9.03
N PHE A 164 7.51 -6.47 8.17
CA PHE A 164 7.41 -7.92 8.06
C PHE A 164 6.61 -8.32 6.81
N ILE A 165 6.67 -9.61 6.48
CA ILE A 165 5.91 -10.20 5.37
C ILE A 165 5.06 -11.35 5.90
N LEU A 166 3.80 -11.43 5.49
CA LEU A 166 2.95 -12.59 5.73
C LEU A 166 2.84 -13.40 4.44
N ARG A 167 3.11 -14.71 4.51
CA ARG A 167 2.68 -15.67 3.49
C ARG A 167 1.23 -16.02 3.74
N ILE A 168 0.41 -15.85 2.72
CA ILE A 168 -1.01 -16.21 2.73
C ILE A 168 -1.21 -17.42 1.84
N GLU A 169 -1.94 -18.41 2.35
CA GLU A 169 -2.45 -19.53 1.58
C GLU A 169 -3.93 -19.72 1.88
N LYS A 170 -4.75 -19.86 0.84
CA LYS A 170 -6.21 -20.01 0.93
C LYS A 170 -6.84 -18.94 1.83
N GLY A 171 -6.47 -17.69 1.58
CA GLY A 171 -6.96 -16.52 2.32
C GLY A 171 -6.48 -16.41 3.77
N LYS A 172 -5.59 -17.28 4.25
CA LYS A 172 -5.13 -17.32 5.64
C LYS A 172 -3.63 -17.15 5.76
N ALA A 173 -3.19 -16.39 6.76
CA ALA A 173 -1.77 -16.26 7.08
C ALA A 173 -1.22 -17.57 7.62
N ILE A 174 -0.21 -18.13 6.95
CA ILE A 174 0.44 -19.38 7.36
C ILE A 174 1.85 -19.18 7.91
N LYS A 175 2.52 -18.07 7.55
CA LYS A 175 3.89 -17.78 8.00
C LYS A 175 4.18 -16.30 7.99
N LYS A 176 4.98 -15.86 8.98
CA LYS A 176 5.52 -14.49 9.07
C LYS A 176 7.05 -14.55 8.88
N TYR A 177 7.57 -13.60 8.10
CA TYR A 177 9.00 -13.37 7.87
C TYR A 177 9.39 -11.98 8.37
#